data_AF-A0A183F932-F1
#
_entry.id   AF-A0A183F932-F1
#
_cell.length_a   1.000
_cell.length_b   1.000
_cell.length_c   1.000
_cell.angle_alpha   90.00
_cell.angle_beta   90.00
_cell.angle_gamma   90.00
#
_symmetry.space_group_name_H-M   'P 1'
#
loop_
_entity.id
_entity.type
_entity.pdbx_description
1 polymer ?
#
loop_
_entity_poly.entity_id
_entity_poly.type
_entity_poly.pdbx_seq_one_letter_code
_entity_poly.pdbx_strand_id
1 'polypeptide(L)' 'MDFAAWGYLQLKVSSKSHQSLNALKASLQKAWDDIDVRLLQPTVMSVEKRLKACIAAKGAHFEHLLE' A
#
# COMPACT_ATOMS: atom_id res chain seq x y z
N MET A 1 8.02 -0.42 2.62
CA MET A 1 6.64 0.00 2.91
C MET A 1 5.72 -0.97 2.17
N ASP A 2 4.66 -1.45 2.83
CA ASP A 2 3.74 -2.40 2.21
C ASP A 2 2.97 -1.76 1.04
N PHE A 3 2.63 -2.56 0.03
CA PHE A 3 1.99 -2.08 -1.21
C PHE A 3 0.59 -1.51 -0.97
N ALA A 4 -0.18 -2.05 -0.03
CA ALA A 4 -1.52 -1.57 0.29
C ALA A 4 -1.47 -0.25 1.05
N ALA A 5 -0.55 -0.14 2.01
CA ALA A 5 -0.31 1.11 2.74
C ALA A 5 0.10 2.23 1.78
N TRP A 6 1.04 1.95 0.86
CA TRP A 6 1.44 2.92 -0.15
C TRP A 6 0.29 3.29 -1.11
N GLY A 7 -0.45 2.31 -1.62
CA GLY A 7 -1.60 2.54 -2.50
C GLY A 7 -2.67 3.43 -1.87
N TYR A 8 -2.94 3.26 -0.57
CA TYR A 8 -3.85 4.11 0.18
C TYR A 8 -3.35 5.55 0.29
N LEU A 9 -2.08 5.74 0.69
CA LEU A 9 -1.49 7.08 0.81
C LEU A 9 -1.51 7.80 -0.54
N GLN A 10 -1.16 7.11 -1.61
CA GLN A 10 -1.19 7.65 -2.97
C GLN A 10 -2.61 8.08 -3.35
N LEU A 11 -3.62 7.24 -3.12
CA LEU A 11 -5.02 7.59 -3.39
C LEU A 11 -5.46 8.86 -2.65
N LYS A 12 -5.06 9.02 -1.38
CA LYS A 12 -5.46 10.15 -0.54
C LYS A 12 -4.73 11.44 -0.88
N VAL A 13 -3.42 11.35 -1.14
CA VAL A 13 -2.55 12.54 -1.23
C VAL A 13 -2.32 12.97 -2.68
N SER A 14 -2.29 12.06 -3.64
CA SER A 14 -2.00 12.37 -5.05
C SER A 14 -3.18 12.96 -5.82
N SER A 15 -4.38 13.00 -5.22
CA SER A 15 -5.56 13.65 -5.81
C SER A 15 -5.50 15.18 -5.80
N LYS A 16 -4.55 15.77 -5.05
CA LYS A 16 -4.40 17.22 -4.89
C LYS A 16 -2.96 17.64 -5.20
N SER A 17 -2.82 18.81 -5.83
CA SER A 17 -1.53 19.49 -5.93
C SER A 17 -1.15 20.10 -4.59
N HIS A 18 0.14 20.04 -4.24
CA HIS A 18 0.68 20.57 -2.99
C HIS A 18 1.62 21.73 -3.29
N GLN A 19 1.42 22.87 -2.63
CA GLN A 19 2.18 24.10 -2.91
C GLN A 19 3.64 24.06 -2.42
N SER A 20 4.00 23.07 -1.61
CA SER A 20 5.37 22.88 -1.13
C SER A 20 5.61 21.43 -0.69
N LEU A 21 6.88 21.07 -0.56
CA LEU A 21 7.28 19.79 0.05
C LEU A 21 6.77 19.65 1.49
N ASN A 22 6.71 20.74 2.26
CA ASN A 22 6.21 20.69 3.63
C ASN A 22 4.71 20.41 3.67
N ALA A 23 3.93 21.00 2.76
CA ALA A 23 2.50 20.73 2.64
C ALA A 23 2.24 19.27 2.22
N LEU A 24 3.07 18.73 1.32
CA LEU A 24 3.02 17.32 0.92
C LEU A 24 3.32 16.39 2.11
N LYS A 25 4.40 16.67 2.86
CA LYS A 25 4.76 15.88 4.06
C LYS A 25 3.66 15.90 5.10
N ALA A 26 3.07 17.06 5.37
CA ALA A 26 1.96 17.18 6.32
C ALA A 26 0.72 16.38 5.86
N SER A 27 0.43 16.40 4.55
CA SER A 27 -0.68 15.63 3.98
C SER A 27 -0.44 14.12 4.05
N LEU A 28 0.78 13.67 3.81
CA LEU A 28 1.18 12.26 3.97
C LEU A 28 1.09 11.81 5.43
N GLN A 29 1.59 12.62 6.37
CA GLN A 29 1.51 12.31 7.79
C GLN A 29 0.06 12.19 8.25
N LYS A 30 -0.79 13.16 7.89
CA LYS A 30 -2.22 13.09 8.20
C LYS A 30 -2.86 11.84 7.60
N ALA A 31 -2.60 11.55 6.33
CA ALA A 31 -3.16 10.36 5.68
C ALA A 31 -2.69 9.06 6.33
N TRP A 32 -1.45 9.02 6.84
CA TRP A 32 -0.91 7.90 7.60
C TRP A 32 -1.61 7.73 8.96
N ASP A 33 -1.77 8.82 9.70
CA ASP A 33 -2.45 8.81 11.00
C ASP A 33 -3.94 8.43 10.88
N ASP A 34 -4.56 8.71 9.73
CA ASP A 34 -5.94 8.36 9.37
C ASP A 34 -6.09 6.91 8.86
N ILE A 35 -5.02 6.11 8.76
CA ILE A 35 -5.13 4.70 8.33
C ILE A 35 -5.83 3.87 9.40
N ASP A 36 -7.02 3.36 9.08
CA ASP A 36 -7.66 2.33 9.90
C ASP A 36 -6.86 1.02 9.79
N VAL A 37 -6.48 0.44 10.94
CA VAL A 37 -5.79 -0.86 11.01
C VAL A 37 -6.58 -1.96 10.29
N ARG A 38 -7.91 -1.88 10.24
CA ARG A 38 -8.76 -2.80 9.47
C ARG A 38 -8.48 -2.77 7.98
N LEU A 39 -7.97 -1.66 7.43
CA LEU A 39 -7.51 -1.58 6.05
C LEU A 39 -6.26 -2.44 5.81
N LEU A 40 -5.40 -2.57 6.83
CA LEU A 40 -4.14 -3.31 6.75
C LEU A 40 -4.31 -4.80 7.03
N GLN A 41 -5.35 -5.19 7.78
CA GLN A 41 -5.63 -6.58 8.13
C GLN A 41 -5.70 -7.51 6.91
N PRO A 42 -6.49 -7.23 5.84
CA PRO A 42 -6.52 -8.09 4.65
C PRO A 42 -5.14 -8.28 4.03
N THR A 43 -4.32 -7.22 4.01
CA THR A 43 -2.98 -7.27 3.44
C THR A 43 -2.07 -8.18 4.25
N VAL A 44 -2.06 -8.04 5.57
CA VAL A 44 -1.30 -8.92 6.48
C VAL A 44 -1.76 -10.36 6.33
N MET A 45 -3.08 -10.61 6.27
CA MET A 45 -3.63 -11.95 6.07
C MET A 45 -3.30 -12.53 4.69
N SER A 46 -3.07 -11.69 3.68
CA SER A 46 -2.70 -12.13 2.33
C SER A 46 -1.23 -12.51 2.17
N VAL A 47 -0.37 -12.20 3.15
CA VAL A 47 1.09 -12.43 3.04
C VAL A 47 1.41 -13.88 2.73
N GLU A 48 0.75 -14.83 3.39
CA GLU A 48 0.97 -16.25 3.13
C GLU A 48 0.61 -16.64 1.68
N LYS A 49 -0.57 -16.20 1.19
CA LYS A 49 -1.01 -16.43 -0.20
C LYS A 49 0.01 -15.86 -1.19
N ARG A 50 0.48 -14.63 -0.94
CA ARG A 50 1.45 -13.92 -1.79
C ARG A 50 2.83 -14.59 -1.79
N LEU A 51 3.30 -15.07 -0.64
CA LEU A 51 4.56 -15.82 -0.55
C LEU A 51 4.49 -17.13 -1.33
N LYS A 52 3.39 -17.88 -1.23
CA LYS A 52 3.19 -19.10 -2.03
C LYS A 52 3.18 -18.80 -3.53
N ALA A 53 2.52 -17.72 -3.95
CA ALA A 53 2.51 -17.27 -5.34
C ALA A 53 3.92 -16.86 -5.83
N CYS A 54 4.69 -16.15 -5.00
CA CYS A 54 6.07 -15.78 -5.30
C CYS A 54 6.97 -17.01 -5.49
N ILE A 55 6.83 -18.04 -4.64
CA ILE A 55 7.55 -19.32 -4.78
C ILE A 55 7.16 -20.01 -6.10
N ALA A 56 5.86 -20.09 -6.41
CA ALA A 56 5.38 -20.68 -7.66
C ALA A 56 5.92 -19.94 -8.90
N ALA A 57 6.01 -18.61 -8.84
CA ALA A 57 6.58 -17.76 -9.87
C ALA A 57 8.12 -17.74 -9.87
N LYS A 58 8.79 -18.50 -8.99
CA LYS A 58 10.26 -18.49 -8.82
C LYS A 58 10.84 -17.09 -8.63
N GLY A 59 10.12 -16.25 -7.89
CA GLY A 59 10.50 -14.86 -7.62
C GLY A 59 10.14 -13.85 -8.72
N ALA A 60 9.51 -14.27 -9.82
CA ALA A 60 8.96 -13.35 -10.82
C ALA A 60 7.66 -12.68 -10.34
N HIS A 61 7.14 -11.75 -11.13
CA HIS A 61 5.82 -11.15 -10.91
C HIS A 61 4.73 -12.22 -10.83
N PHE A 62 3.88 -12.12 -9.82
CA PHE A 62 2.96 -13.18 -9.40
C PHE A 62 1.51 -12.71 -9.24
N GLU A 63 1.21 -11.47 -9.64
CA GLU A 63 -0.12 -10.87 -9.53
C GLU A 63 -1.18 -11.70 -10.27
N HIS A 64 -0.82 -12.30 -11.42
CA HIS A 64 -1.67 -13.21 -12.19
C HIS A 64 -2.00 -14.54 -11.48
N LEU A 65 -1.30 -14.87 -10.39
CA LEU A 65 -1.56 -16.06 -9.54
C LEU A 65 -2.40 -15.72 -8.30
N LEU A 66 -2.76 -14.45 -8.12
CA LEU A 66 -3.53 -13.97 -6.98
C LEU A 66 -5.02 -13.75 -7.29
N GLU A 67 -5.41 -13.86 -8.56
CA GLU A 67 -6.81 -13.86 -9.03
C GLU A 67 -7.63 -15.01 -8.45
#